data_AF-A0A6M0GFT2-F1
#
_entry.id   AF-A0A6M0GFT2-F1
#
_cell.length_a   1.000
_cell.length_b   1.000
_cell.length_c   1.000
_cell.angle_alpha   90.00
_cell.angle_beta   90.00
_cell.angle_gamma   90.00
#
_symmetry.space_group_name_H-M   'P 1'
#
loop_
_entity.id
_entity.type
_entity.pdbx_description
1 polymer ?
#
loop_
_entity_poly.entity_id
_entity_poly.type
_entity_poly.pdbx_seq_one_letter_code
_entity_poly.pdbx_strand_id
1 'polypeptide(L)' 'MKLSPLYLQWREEALREGMRLMVESMLEVKFGVIDEALSQIVEPLSQLPAKESTQLIWELSREGLLAQFSEQN' A
#
# COMPACT_ATOMS: atom_id res chain seq x y z
N MET A 1 -6.22 14.71 29.43
CA MET A 1 -6.53 13.27 29.32
C MET A 1 -5.41 12.59 28.52
N LYS A 2 -4.84 11.49 29.02
CA LYS A 2 -3.95 10.62 28.23
C LYS A 2 -4.83 9.57 27.56
N LEU A 3 -4.68 9.40 26.24
CA LEU A 3 -5.41 8.38 25.49
C LEU A 3 -5.03 6.98 26.01
N SER A 4 -5.99 6.04 26.00
CA SER A 4 -5.69 4.66 26.35
C SER A 4 -4.77 4.03 25.29
N PRO A 5 -3.88 3.09 25.65
CA PRO A 5 -3.06 2.37 24.69
C PRO A 5 -3.87 1.71 23.57
N LEU A 6 -5.06 1.18 23.91
CA LEU A 6 -5.99 0.57 22.95
C LEU A 6 -6.46 1.56 21.87
N TYR A 7 -6.71 2.83 22.23
CA TYR A 7 -7.10 3.84 21.25
C TYR A 7 -5.96 4.16 20.26
N LEU A 8 -4.72 4.21 20.75
CA LEU A 8 -3.56 4.44 19.89
C LEU A 8 -3.36 3.29 18.89
N GLN A 9 -3.48 2.05 19.37
CA GLN A 9 -3.43 0.86 18.51
C GLN A 9 -4.53 0.87 17.45
N TRP A 10 -5.78 1.15 17.85
CA TRP A 10 -6.90 1.20 16.91
C TRP A 10 -6.73 2.30 15.85
N ARG A 11 -6.16 3.45 16.23
CA ARG A 11 -5.83 4.52 15.29
C ARG A 11 -4.73 4.11 14.30
N GLU A 12 -3.69 3.44 14.77
CA GLU A 12 -2.62 2.94 13.90
C GLU A 12 -3.13 1.88 12.91
N GLU A 13 -3.97 0.97 13.37
CA GLU A 13 -4.62 -0.05 12.54
C GLU A 13 -5.54 0.58 11.49
N ALA A 14 -6.37 1.55 11.88
CA ALA A 14 -7.24 2.28 10.96
C ALA A 14 -6.45 3.06 9.90
N LEU A 15 -5.31 3.65 10.26
CA LEU A 15 -4.43 4.32 9.31
C LEU A 15 -3.76 3.34 8.34
N ARG A 16 -3.33 2.18 8.84
CA ARG A 16 -2.76 1.12 8.00
C ARG A 16 -3.77 0.60 7.00
N GLU A 17 -4.98 0.29 7.44
CA GLU A 17 -6.05 -0.20 6.55
C GLU A 17 -6.45 0.87 5.53
N GLY A 18 -6.54 2.13 5.94
CA GLY A 18 -6.81 3.24 5.01
C GLY A 18 -5.72 3.40 3.94
N MET A 19 -4.46 3.22 4.32
CA MET A 19 -3.33 3.26 3.38
C MET A 19 -3.34 2.05 2.43
N ARG A 20 -3.68 0.86 2.93
CA ARG A 20 -3.85 -0.36 2.13
C ARG A 20 -4.94 -0.17 1.06
N LEU A 21 -6.12 0.32 1.46
CA LEU A 21 -7.24 0.60 0.56
C LEU A 21 -6.91 1.67 -0.48
N MET A 22 -6.13 2.70 -0.11
CA MET A 22 -5.66 3.72 -1.05
C MET A 22 -4.76 3.10 -2.11
N VAL A 23 -3.79 2.27 -1.72
CA VAL A 23 -2.89 1.57 -2.63
C VAL A 23 -3.68 0.65 -3.56
N GLU A 24 -4.58 -0.17 -3.03
CA GLU A 24 -5.43 -1.07 -3.82
C GLU A 24 -6.22 -0.27 -4.88
N SER A 25 -6.91 0.79 -4.47
CA SER A 25 -7.69 1.63 -5.39
C SER A 25 -6.83 2.25 -6.49
N MET A 26 -5.61 2.69 -6.18
CA MET A 26 -4.70 3.27 -7.17
C MET A 26 -4.18 2.23 -8.16
N LEU A 27 -3.83 1.04 -7.69
CA LEU A 27 -3.42 -0.07 -8.54
C LEU A 27 -4.57 -0.49 -9.47
N GLU A 28 -5.80 -0.55 -8.95
CA GLU A 28 -6.98 -0.86 -9.75
C GLU A 28 -7.23 0.18 -10.85
N VAL A 29 -7.20 1.47 -10.49
CA VAL A 29 -7.38 2.56 -11.46
C VAL A 29 -6.31 2.55 -12.55
N LYS A 30 -5.06 2.21 -12.21
CA LYS A 30 -3.94 2.26 -13.16
C LYS A 30 -3.80 1.00 -14.01
N PHE A 31 -3.95 -0.17 -13.41
CA PHE A 31 -3.63 -1.46 -14.03
C PHE A 31 -4.85 -2.36 -14.27
N GLY A 32 -6.03 -1.96 -13.79
CA GLY A 32 -7.27 -2.71 -13.94
C GLY A 32 -7.54 -3.60 -12.73
N VAL A 33 -7.42 -4.92 -12.90
CA VAL A 33 -7.70 -5.86 -11.80
C VAL A 33 -6.42 -6.14 -11.02
N ILE A 34 -6.50 -6.16 -9.70
CA ILE A 34 -5.42 -6.66 -8.83
C ILE A 34 -5.40 -8.19 -8.94
N ASP A 35 -4.47 -8.69 -9.75
CA ASP A 35 -4.18 -10.12 -9.83
C ASP A 35 -3.35 -10.60 -8.62
N GLU A 36 -3.08 -11.91 -8.56
CA GLU A 36 -2.32 -12.51 -7.46
C GLU A 36 -0.94 -11.85 -7.28
N ALA A 37 -0.27 -11.47 -8.37
CA ALA A 37 1.05 -10.84 -8.30
C ALA A 37 0.96 -9.42 -7.72
N LEU A 38 -0.01 -8.62 -8.16
CA LEU A 38 -0.24 -7.28 -7.60
C LEU A 38 -0.70 -7.35 -6.13
N SER A 39 -1.49 -8.36 -5.75
CA SER A 39 -1.92 -8.55 -4.36
C SER A 39 -0.76 -8.76 -3.40
N GLN A 40 0.33 -9.40 -3.83
CA GLN A 40 1.52 -9.60 -2.98
C GLN A 40 2.25 -8.30 -2.67
N ILE A 41 2.14 -7.29 -3.53
CA ILE A 41 2.87 -6.02 -3.38
C ILE A 41 2.04 -4.91 -2.71
N VAL A 42 0.73 -5.14 -2.48
CA VAL A 42 -0.17 -4.18 -1.81
C VAL A 42 0.32 -3.85 -0.40
N GLU A 43 0.59 -4.87 0.41
CA GLU A 43 1.06 -4.69 1.80
C GLU A 43 2.38 -3.90 1.85
N PRO A 44 3.46 -4.30 1.16
CA PRO A 44 4.72 -3.54 1.22
C PRO A 44 4.59 -2.13 0.64
N LEU A 45 3.78 -1.90 -0.40
CA LEU A 45 3.49 -0.54 -0.90
C LEU A 45 2.74 0.31 0.12
N SER A 46 1.84 -0.29 0.90
CA SER A 46 1.05 0.41 1.92
C SER A 46 1.87 0.80 3.16
N GLN A 47 3.04 0.18 3.35
CA GLN A 47 3.94 0.51 4.45
C GLN A 47 4.86 1.71 4.12
N LEU A 48 4.95 2.09 2.85
CA LEU A 48 5.71 3.27 2.43
C LEU A 48 4.96 4.58 2.77
N PRO A 49 5.67 5.72 2.88
CA PRO A 49 5.04 7.03 2.98
C PRO A 49 4.07 7.26 1.82
N ALA A 50 2.88 7.84 2.10
CA ALA A 50 1.82 8.02 1.11
C ALA A 50 2.28 8.65 -0.22
N LYS A 51 3.17 9.64 -0.15
CA LYS A 51 3.75 10.29 -1.33
C LYS A 51 4.61 9.33 -2.15
N GLU A 52 5.42 8.50 -1.49
CA GLU A 52 6.32 7.55 -2.13
C GLU A 52 5.53 6.43 -2.82
N SER A 53 4.54 5.84 -2.15
CA SER A 53 3.64 4.85 -2.77
C SER A 53 2.93 5.46 -3.98
N THR A 54 2.42 6.69 -3.86
CA THR A 54 1.75 7.40 -4.97
C THR A 54 2.70 7.61 -6.15
N GLN A 55 3.94 8.04 -5.90
CA GLN A 55 4.94 8.25 -6.95
C GLN A 55 5.31 6.94 -7.63
N LEU A 56 5.62 5.88 -6.88
CA LEU A 56 5.95 4.57 -7.45
C LEU A 56 4.80 4.01 -8.29
N ILE A 57 3.58 4.05 -7.76
CA ILE A 57 2.40 3.59 -8.50
C ILE A 57 2.18 4.44 -9.74
N TRP A 58 2.45 5.74 -9.73
CA TRP A 58 2.30 6.61 -10.91
C TRP A 58 3.41 6.40 -11.97
N GLU A 59 4.66 6.28 -11.54
CA GLU A 59 5.83 6.29 -12.43
C GLU A 59 6.12 4.91 -13.04
N LEU A 60 5.93 3.83 -12.28
CA LEU A 60 6.34 2.50 -12.70
C LEU A 60 5.25 1.75 -13.47
N SER A 61 5.65 0.91 -14.42
CA SER A 61 4.73 -0.06 -15.00
C SER A 61 4.37 -1.14 -13.98
N ARG A 62 3.38 -1.97 -14.30
CA ARG A 62 3.03 -3.16 -13.52
C ARG A 62 4.27 -4.04 -13.28
N GLU A 63 4.99 -4.36 -14.34
CA GLU A 63 6.19 -5.20 -14.28
C GLU A 63 7.31 -4.53 -13.50
N GLY A 64 7.44 -3.20 -13.60
CA GLY A 64 8.42 -2.42 -12.83
C GLY A 64 8.13 -2.45 -11.34
N LEU A 65 6.87 -2.29 -10.94
CA LEU A 65 6.44 -2.44 -9.54
C LEU A 65 6.69 -3.86 -9.04
N LEU A 66 6.25 -4.87 -9.79
CA LEU A 66 6.47 -6.25 -9.41
C LEU A 66 7.96 -6.54 -9.25
N ALA A 67 8.82 -6.13 -10.17
CA ALA A 67 10.27 -6.30 -10.08
C ALA A 67 10.86 -5.64 -8.82
N GLN A 68 10.45 -4.41 -8.52
CA GLN A 68 10.95 -3.67 -7.36
C GLN A 68 10.60 -4.34 -6.02
N PHE A 69 9.41 -4.92 -5.92
CA PHE A 69 8.91 -5.52 -4.67
C PHE A 69 9.08 -7.05 -4.60
N SER A 70 9.41 -7.71 -5.70
CA SER A 70 9.75 -9.16 -5.70
C SER A 70 11.20 -9.44 -5.29
N GLU A 71 12.10 -8.46 -5.35
CA GLU A 71 13.46 -8.57 -4.80
C GLU A 71 13.52 -8.37 -3.27
N GLN A 72 12.44 -7.89 -2.65
CA GLN A 72 12.36 -7.61 -1.20
C GLN A 72 11.73 -8.76 -0.38
N ASN A 73 11.47 -9.91 -1.00
CA ASN A 73 10.88 -11.10 -0.38
C ASN A 73 11.84 -12.30 -0.42
#